data_AF-A0A920MCB0-F1
#
_entry.id   AF-A0A920MCB0-F1
#
_cell.length_a   1.000
_cell.length_b   1.000
_cell.length_c   1.000
_cell.angle_alpha   90.00
_cell.angle_beta   90.00
_cell.angle_gamma   90.00
#
_symmetry.space_group_name_H-M   'P 1'
#
loop_
_entity.id
_entity.type
_entity.pdbx_description
1 polymer ?
#
loop_
_entity_poly.entity_id
_entity_poly.type
_entity_poly.pdbx_seq_one_letter_code
_entity_poly.pdbx_strand_id
1 'polypeptide(L)' 'MPKNKEIKSILIIGSGPIVIGQACEFDYSGSQAAKGT' A
#
# COMPACT_ATOMS: atom_id res chain seq x y z
N MET A 1 -14.17 -8.51 8.90
CA MET A 1 -13.21 -8.51 10.02
C MET A 1 -13.15 -7.12 10.64
N PRO A 2 -13.14 -6.99 11.97
CA PRO A 2 -12.97 -5.70 12.64
C PRO A 2 -11.52 -5.18 12.56
N LYS A 3 -11.33 -3.86 12.62
CA LYS A 3 -10.01 -3.20 12.64
C LYS A 3 -9.27 -3.56 13.95
N ASN A 4 -8.00 -3.95 13.86
CA ASN A 4 -7.14 -4.15 15.02
C ASN A 4 -6.74 -2.80 15.63
N LYS A 5 -7.13 -2.55 16.88
CA LYS A 5 -6.90 -1.27 17.59
C LYS A 5 -5.50 -1.14 18.22
N GLU A 6 -4.73 -2.23 18.31
CA GLU A 6 -3.37 -2.20 18.88
C GLU A 6 -2.32 -1.66 17.90
N ILE A 7 -2.60 -1.73 16.59
CA ILE A 7 -1.73 -1.20 15.54
C ILE A 7 -1.92 0.32 15.46
N LYS A 8 -0.91 1.08 15.89
CA LYS A 8 -0.93 2.55 15.90
C LYS A 8 -0.27 3.20 14.68
N SER A 9 0.63 2.48 14.03
CA SER A 9 1.39 2.96 12.88
C SER A 9 1.64 1.82 11.91
N ILE A 10 1.56 2.12 10.62
CA ILE A 10 1.79 1.17 9.53
C ILE A 10 2.83 1.79 8.60
N LEU A 11 3.86 1.01 8.23
CA LEU A 11 4.81 1.36 7.19
C LEU A 11 4.36 0.72 5.88
N ILE A 12 4.12 1.53 4.85
CA ILE A 12 3.81 1.06 3.50
C ILE A 12 5.09 1.16 2.67
N ILE A 13 5.54 0.04 2.10
CA ILE A 13 6.70 0.00 1.21
C ILE A 13 6.20 -0.05 -0.23
N GLY A 14 6.62 0.91 -1.06
CA GLY A 14 6.29 0.96 -2.47
C GLY A 14 7.02 -0.10 -3.31
N SER A 15 6.58 -0.30 -4.55
CA SER A 15 7.15 -1.29 -5.48
C SER A 15 8.51 -0.88 -6.07
N GLY A 16 8.90 0.40 -5.93
CA GLY A 16 10.09 0.94 -6.58
C GLY A 16 9.80 1.48 -7.98
N PRO A 17 10.79 1.57 -8.88
CA PRO A 17 10.60 2.11 -10.22
C PRO A 17 9.71 1.20 -11.09
N ILE A 18 9.05 1.81 -12.09
CA ILE A 18 8.25 1.08 -13.09
C ILE A 18 9.17 0.23 -13.96
N VAL A 19 8.86 -1.06 -14.08
CA VAL A 19 9.54 -2.03 -14.93
C VAL A 19 8.54 -2.93 -15.65
N ILE A 20 8.95 -3.63 -16.71
CA ILE A 20 8.06 -4.58 -17.41
C ILE A 20 7.61 -5.66 -16.43
N GLY A 21 6.29 -5.81 -16.27
CA GLY A 21 5.70 -6.73 -15.30
C GLY A 21 5.53 -6.16 -13.88
N GLN A 22 5.94 -4.90 -13.64
CA GLN A 22 5.66 -4.19 -12.39
C GLN A 22 5.48 -2.69 -12.69
N ALA A 23 4.25 -2.30 -13.02
CA ALA A 23 3.91 -0.96 -13.47
C ALA A 23 3.00 -0.22 -12.47
N CYS A 24 2.10 0.61 -12.98
CA CYS A 24 1.29 1.53 -12.19
C CYS A 24 0.22 0.85 -11.30
N GLU A 25 -0.01 -0.46 -11.46
CA GLU A 25 -0.92 -1.21 -10.61
C GLU A 25 -0.55 -1.10 -9.12
N PHE A 26 0.74 -0.96 -8.82
CA PHE A 26 1.24 -0.78 -7.46
C PHE A 26 1.08 0.64 -6.93
N ASP A 27 1.03 1.65 -7.81
CA ASP A 27 0.74 3.03 -7.41
C ASP A 27 -0.74 3.18 -7.04
N TYR A 28 -1.63 2.62 -7.87
CA TYR A 28 -3.07 2.57 -7.57
C TYR A 28 -3.37 1.78 -6.29
N SER A 29 -2.72 0.62 -6.11
CA SER A 29 -2.89 -0.22 -4.92
C SER A 29 -2.29 0.43 -3.67
N GLY A 30 -1.10 1.02 -3.77
CA GLY A 30 -0.42 1.72 -2.68
C GLY A 30 -1.19 2.95 -2.20
N SER A 31 -1.71 3.75 -3.13
CA SER A 31 -2.55 4.91 -2.80
C SER A 31 -3.85 4.52 -2.10
N GLN A 32 -4.50 3.44 -2.53
CA GLN A 32 -5.68 2.92 -1.84
C GLN A 32 -5.36 2.38 -0.45
N ALA A 33 -4.23 1.67 -0.30
CA ALA A 33 -3.77 1.17 0.99
C ALA A 33 -3.55 2.33 1.97
N ALA A 34 -2.82 3.38 1.54
CA ALA A 34 -2.57 4.57 2.35
C ALA A 34 -3.85 5.34 2.71
N LYS A 35 -4.85 5.34 1.83
CA LYS A 35 -6.16 5.94 2.12
C LYS A 35 -6.99 5.11 3.11
N GLY A 36 -6.83 3.79 3.10
CA GLY A 36 -7.59 2.84 3.91
C GLY A 36 -7.02 2.56 5.30
N THR A 37 -5.78 2.97 5.58
CA THR A 37 -5.13 2.81 6.90
C THR A 37 -5.76 3.68 7.99
#